data_AF-A0A8J3C2T0-F1
#
_entry.id   AF-A0A8J3C2T0-F1
#
_cell.length_a   1.000
_cell.length_b   1.000
_cell.length_c   1.000
_cell.angle_alpha   90.00
_cell.angle_beta   90.00
_cell.angle_gamma   90.00
#
_symmetry.space_group_name_H-M   'P 1'
#
loop_
_entity.id
_entity.type
_entity.pdbx_description
1 polymer ?
#
loop_
_entity_poly.entity_id
_entity_poly.type
_entity_poly.pdbx_seq_one_letter_code
_entity_poly.pdbx_strand_id
1 'polypeptide(L)'
;MSDPRSTPSIFTRGAVDLSSLKAPTPSRPAPDAAPAAAGGAPSPTPGAAPETILDVTEANFQSVLERSMSTPVILDFWADWCEPCKQLSPVLEKLAAEGGGSWLLGKVDVDANPRLAQALRVQGIPMVVAVVGGQLVEGFTGVLPENQIRQYVDAVLKAGGVSVAPTEDPRLGAADDALMSGDLDTAEEAYRKILAESPAERAAEAGLAQVELFRRIAGADPQAAVAKAEADPDDLAAQRLAADIEVVSGQAEQAYARLVAAVRRSSGEDRDEARKHLLSLFTVAGPDDPAVADARRALARALF
;
A
#
# COMPACT_ATOMS: atom_id res chain seq x y z
N MET A 1 20.57 -22.93 -31.67
CA MET A 1 20.58 -21.85 -30.66
C MET A 1 19.70 -20.73 -31.22
N SER A 2 18.47 -20.63 -30.77
CA SER A 2 17.51 -19.59 -31.18
C SER A 2 16.67 -19.25 -29.95
N ASP A 3 16.80 -18.02 -29.46
CA ASP A 3 16.19 -17.52 -28.23
C ASP A 3 14.88 -16.78 -28.58
N PRO A 4 13.74 -17.11 -27.95
CA PRO A 4 12.47 -16.42 -28.15
C PRO A 4 12.16 -15.51 -26.96
N ARG A 5 12.27 -14.19 -27.14
CA ARG A 5 11.54 -13.16 -26.36
C ARG A 5 11.86 -11.78 -26.92
N SER A 6 10.99 -11.26 -27.78
CA SER A 6 10.93 -9.83 -28.07
C SER A 6 9.46 -9.44 -28.27
N THR A 7 8.80 -9.16 -27.15
CA THR A 7 7.48 -8.51 -27.13
C THR A 7 7.72 -6.99 -27.05
N PRO A 8 7.06 -6.15 -27.86
CA PRO A 8 7.31 -4.72 -27.88
C PRO A 8 6.76 -4.07 -26.61
N SER A 9 7.64 -3.41 -25.86
CA SER A 9 7.30 -2.58 -24.70
C SER A 9 6.59 -1.29 -25.15
N ILE A 10 5.45 -0.99 -24.53
CA ILE A 10 4.61 0.18 -24.77
C ILE A 10 5.24 1.52 -24.34
N PHE A 11 6.43 1.50 -23.73
CA PHE A 11 7.09 2.67 -23.16
C PHE A 11 7.90 3.54 -24.13
N THR A 12 7.71 3.38 -25.45
CA THR A 12 8.49 4.17 -26.42
C THR A 12 7.58 5.08 -27.22
N ARG A 13 7.11 6.18 -26.62
CA ARG A 13 6.71 7.41 -27.32
C ARG A 13 6.45 8.54 -26.31
N GLY A 14 7.29 9.57 -26.36
CA GLY A 14 6.96 10.87 -25.77
C GLY A 14 8.01 11.48 -24.85
N ALA A 15 9.29 11.49 -25.24
CA ALA A 15 10.24 12.38 -24.59
C ALA A 15 9.87 13.83 -24.93
N VAL A 16 9.52 14.64 -23.93
CA VAL A 16 9.40 16.10 -24.06
C VAL A 16 10.70 16.69 -23.52
N ASP A 17 11.51 17.26 -24.42
CA ASP A 17 12.76 17.94 -24.08
C ASP A 17 12.45 19.37 -23.58
N LEU A 18 12.85 19.67 -22.34
CA LEU A 18 12.66 20.98 -21.70
C LEU A 18 13.93 21.81 -21.63
N SER A 19 14.93 21.53 -22.49
CA SER A 19 16.22 22.23 -22.52
C SER A 19 16.10 23.72 -22.90
N SER A 20 14.91 24.17 -23.32
CA SER A 20 14.64 25.56 -23.69
C SER A 20 14.28 26.48 -22.52
N LEU A 21 14.17 25.99 -21.28
CA LEU A 21 13.93 26.84 -20.09
C LEU A 21 15.21 27.50 -19.55
N LYS A 22 16.12 27.91 -20.44
CA LYS A 22 17.31 28.69 -20.09
C LYS A 22 17.17 30.12 -20.60
N ALA A 23 16.74 31.02 -19.71
CA ALA A 23 16.76 32.45 -19.95
C ALA A 23 18.03 33.10 -19.35
N PRO A 24 18.54 34.19 -19.94
CA PRO A 24 19.88 34.71 -19.69
C PRO A 24 19.96 35.66 -18.49
N THR A 25 21.16 35.76 -17.92
CA THR A 25 21.55 36.68 -16.84
C THR A 25 21.51 38.14 -17.31
N PRO A 26 20.79 39.08 -16.63
CA PRO A 26 20.90 40.49 -16.95
C PRO A 26 21.97 41.18 -16.08
N SER A 27 22.77 42.05 -16.71
CA SER A 27 23.76 42.92 -16.08
C SER A 27 23.34 44.40 -16.13
N ARG A 28 23.28 45.05 -14.95
CA ARG A 28 23.52 46.50 -14.63
C ARG A 28 22.52 47.60 -15.11
N PRO A 29 22.55 48.83 -14.53
CA PRO A 29 22.59 49.30 -13.13
C PRO A 29 21.36 50.17 -12.72
N ALA A 30 21.29 50.52 -11.43
CA ALA A 30 20.27 51.37 -10.76
C ALA A 30 20.25 52.86 -11.22
N PRO A 31 19.18 53.59 -10.83
CA PRO A 31 19.40 54.72 -9.91
C PRO A 31 18.38 54.82 -8.75
N ASP A 32 18.78 55.59 -7.75
CA ASP A 32 18.23 55.79 -6.40
C ASP A 32 16.83 56.43 -6.31
N ALA A 33 16.03 55.97 -5.33
CA ALA A 33 15.16 56.80 -4.48
C ALA A 33 14.71 56.02 -3.23
N ALA A 34 14.81 56.65 -2.05
CA ALA A 34 14.72 56.08 -0.70
C ALA A 34 13.29 56.13 -0.09
N PRO A 35 13.08 55.90 1.23
CA PRO A 35 12.68 54.61 1.82
C PRO A 35 11.31 54.66 2.52
N ALA A 36 10.62 53.52 2.65
CA ALA A 36 9.46 53.42 3.54
C ALA A 36 9.29 52.04 4.18
N ALA A 37 9.33 52.07 5.52
CA ALA A 37 8.62 51.24 6.49
C ALA A 37 8.92 49.72 6.60
N ALA A 38 9.57 49.41 7.73
CA ALA A 38 9.71 48.14 8.40
C ALA A 38 8.45 47.24 8.40
N GLY A 39 8.65 45.97 8.01
CA GLY A 39 7.84 44.82 8.37
C GLY A 39 8.77 43.62 8.53
N GLY A 40 9.00 43.19 9.76
CA GLY A 40 9.99 42.17 10.09
C GLY A 40 9.66 40.80 9.49
N ALA A 41 10.64 40.20 8.82
CA ALA A 41 10.62 38.80 8.46
C ALA A 41 10.78 37.94 9.72
N PRO A 42 9.92 36.95 9.99
CA PRO A 42 10.24 35.95 11.01
C PRO A 42 11.35 35.03 10.47
N SER A 43 12.40 34.87 11.27
CA SER A 43 13.41 33.82 11.07
C SER A 43 12.81 32.45 11.42
N PRO A 44 13.28 31.36 10.80
CA PRO A 44 12.68 30.04 10.96
C PRO A 44 12.94 29.48 12.36
N THR A 45 11.88 29.04 13.03
CA THR A 45 11.94 28.27 14.28
C THR A 45 12.32 26.81 13.95
N PRO A 46 13.32 26.20 14.61
CA PRO A 46 13.61 24.78 14.46
C PRO A 46 12.59 23.96 15.25
N GLY A 47 11.81 23.12 14.56
CA GLY A 47 10.84 22.21 15.19
C GLY A 47 9.53 21.99 14.42
N ALA A 48 9.42 22.40 13.16
CA ALA A 48 8.22 22.11 12.35
C ALA A 48 8.20 20.65 11.91
N ALA A 49 7.06 19.98 12.12
CA ALA A 49 6.72 18.69 11.52
C ALA A 49 7.03 18.71 10.01
N PRO A 50 7.36 17.56 9.38
CA PRO A 50 7.62 17.53 7.95
C PRO A 50 6.41 18.10 7.20
N GLU A 51 6.64 19.19 6.47
CA GLU A 51 5.62 19.86 5.67
C GLU A 51 5.23 18.93 4.52
N THR A 52 4.13 18.19 4.70
CA THR A 52 3.61 17.18 3.75
C THR A 52 2.85 17.80 2.59
N ILE A 53 2.52 19.09 2.67
CA ILE A 53 1.77 19.85 1.67
C ILE A 53 2.64 21.02 1.22
N LEU A 54 2.67 21.29 -0.09
CA LEU A 54 3.48 22.32 -0.73
C LEU A 54 2.63 23.11 -1.72
N ASP A 55 2.73 24.43 -1.68
CA ASP A 55 2.21 25.26 -2.76
C ASP A 55 3.19 25.26 -3.94
N VAL A 56 2.74 24.75 -5.07
CA VAL A 56 3.56 24.58 -6.27
C VAL A 56 3.22 25.67 -7.26
N THR A 57 4.26 26.39 -7.68
CA THR A 57 4.19 27.53 -8.58
C THR A 57 5.14 27.36 -9.76
N GLU A 58 4.96 28.14 -10.81
CA GLU A 58 5.90 28.20 -11.94
C GLU A 58 7.35 28.45 -11.50
N ALA A 59 7.56 29.19 -10.41
CA ALA A 59 8.90 29.56 -9.93
C ALA A 59 9.60 28.44 -9.15
N ASN A 60 8.86 27.58 -8.45
CA ASN A 60 9.43 26.53 -7.58
C ASN A 60 9.27 25.12 -8.15
N PHE A 61 8.60 24.96 -9.30
CA PHE A 61 8.33 23.66 -9.89
C PHE A 61 9.60 22.83 -10.14
N GLN A 62 10.70 23.48 -10.54
CA GLN A 62 11.99 22.79 -10.71
C GLN A 62 12.47 22.13 -9.41
N SER A 63 12.33 22.82 -8.27
CA SER A 63 12.67 22.27 -6.96
C SER A 63 11.75 21.11 -6.57
N VAL A 64 10.49 21.13 -7.01
CA VAL A 64 9.53 20.03 -6.81
C VAL A 64 9.97 18.79 -7.59
N LEU A 65 10.42 18.94 -8.83
CA LEU A 65 10.99 17.85 -9.62
C LEU A 65 12.24 17.25 -8.95
N GLU A 66 13.13 18.10 -8.44
CA GLU A 66 14.31 17.63 -7.70
C GLU A 66 13.93 16.89 -6.41
N ARG A 67 12.94 17.39 -5.67
CA ARG A 67 12.43 16.73 -4.45
C ARG A 67 11.80 15.36 -4.74
N SER A 68 11.19 15.21 -5.93
CA SER A 68 10.63 13.93 -6.38
C SER A 68 11.68 12.82 -6.58
N MET A 69 12.96 13.16 -6.62
CA MET A 69 14.06 12.19 -6.68
C MET A 69 14.20 11.38 -5.39
N SER A 70 13.86 11.96 -4.25
CA SER A 70 13.91 11.30 -2.94
C SER A 70 12.53 10.94 -2.41
N THR A 71 11.51 11.74 -2.73
CA THR A 71 10.17 11.61 -2.15
C THR A 71 9.11 11.89 -3.22
N PRO A 72 8.27 10.91 -3.60
CA PRO A 72 7.20 11.11 -4.58
C PRO A 72 6.34 12.34 -4.28
N VAL A 73 6.00 13.10 -5.31
CA VAL A 73 5.14 14.29 -5.19
C VAL A 73 3.87 14.08 -6.00
N ILE A 74 2.71 14.19 -5.38
CA ILE A 74 1.42 14.14 -6.06
C ILE A 74 0.90 15.57 -6.19
N LEU A 75 0.69 16.01 -7.42
CA LEU A 75 0.22 17.35 -7.77
C LEU A 75 -1.30 17.36 -7.90
N ASP A 76 -1.95 18.27 -7.18
CA ASP A 76 -3.39 18.57 -7.25
C ASP A 76 -3.61 19.90 -7.99
N PHE A 77 -4.18 19.84 -9.19
CA PHE A 77 -4.51 21.00 -10.01
C PHE A 77 -5.93 21.46 -9.71
N TRP A 78 -6.05 22.66 -9.15
CA TRP A 78 -7.30 23.22 -8.63
C TRP A 78 -7.48 24.70 -9.00
N ALA A 79 -8.65 25.25 -8.71
CA ALA A 79 -8.96 26.68 -8.74
C ALA A 79 -10.11 27.01 -7.77
N ASP A 80 -10.24 28.26 -7.34
CA ASP A 80 -11.27 28.70 -6.37
C ASP A 80 -12.72 28.45 -6.85
N TRP A 81 -12.95 28.59 -8.15
CA TRP A 81 -14.26 28.39 -8.79
C TRP A 81 -14.61 26.92 -9.03
N CYS A 82 -13.67 26.00 -8.80
CA CYS A 82 -13.85 24.58 -9.02
C CYS A 82 -14.54 23.91 -7.83
N GLU A 83 -15.87 23.78 -7.91
CA GLU A 83 -16.65 23.14 -6.85
C GLU A 83 -16.25 21.66 -6.60
N PRO A 84 -15.98 20.82 -7.64
CA PRO A 84 -15.51 19.46 -7.41
C PRO A 84 -14.12 19.39 -6.74
N CYS A 85 -13.25 20.39 -6.95
CA CYS A 85 -11.94 20.45 -6.30
C CYS A 85 -12.06 20.56 -4.78
N LYS A 86 -13.10 21.25 -4.27
CA LYS A 86 -13.38 21.37 -2.84
C LYS A 86 -13.76 20.04 -2.18
N GLN A 87 -14.16 19.03 -2.96
CA GLN A 87 -14.40 17.67 -2.46
C GLN A 87 -13.12 16.83 -2.48
N LEU A 88 -12.27 16.98 -3.49
CA LEU A 88 -11.06 16.18 -3.66
C LEU A 88 -9.89 16.66 -2.79
N SER A 89 -9.62 17.96 -2.77
CA SER A 89 -8.43 18.53 -2.11
C SER A 89 -8.34 18.12 -0.63
N PRO A 90 -9.42 18.19 0.18
CA PRO A 90 -9.36 17.78 1.59
C PRO A 90 -9.04 16.30 1.79
N VAL A 91 -9.46 15.43 0.85
CA VAL A 91 -9.15 14.01 0.89
C VAL A 91 -7.66 13.79 0.62
N LEU A 92 -7.09 14.47 -0.38
CA LEU A 92 -5.66 14.40 -0.67
C LEU A 92 -4.81 14.94 0.49
N GLU A 93 -5.23 16.06 1.11
CA GLU A 93 -4.56 16.64 2.28
C GLU A 93 -4.57 15.68 3.48
N LYS A 94 -5.73 15.05 3.75
CA LYS A 94 -5.86 14.00 4.77
C LYS A 94 -4.89 12.85 4.50
N LEU A 95 -4.87 12.32 3.27
CA LEU A 95 -4.00 11.20 2.91
C LEU A 95 -2.51 11.57 2.96
N ALA A 96 -2.14 12.80 2.63
CA ALA A 96 -0.76 13.29 2.73
C ALA A 96 -0.31 13.39 4.19
N ALA A 97 -1.20 13.82 5.09
CA ALA A 97 -0.95 13.83 6.53
C ALA A 97 -0.80 12.40 7.09
N GLU A 98 -1.68 11.49 6.70
CA GLU A 98 -1.59 10.05 7.05
C GLU A 98 -0.27 9.44 6.56
N GLY A 99 0.17 9.76 5.34
CA GLY A 99 1.40 9.25 4.76
C GLY A 99 2.69 9.67 5.47
N GLY A 100 2.65 10.59 6.43
CA GLY A 100 3.77 10.89 7.33
C GLY A 100 5.08 11.32 6.64
N GLY A 101 5.01 11.89 5.44
CA GLY A 101 6.17 12.33 4.66
C GLY A 101 6.75 11.28 3.71
N SER A 102 6.11 10.12 3.57
CA SER A 102 6.47 9.12 2.54
C SER A 102 6.20 9.59 1.11
N TRP A 103 5.30 10.55 0.94
CA TRP A 103 5.06 11.34 -0.25
C TRP A 103 4.62 12.75 0.14
N LEU A 104 4.56 13.65 -0.84
CA LEU A 104 4.22 15.06 -0.65
C LEU A 104 3.05 15.45 -1.56
N LEU A 105 2.10 16.23 -1.04
CA LEU A 105 1.05 16.85 -1.83
C LEU A 105 1.52 18.21 -2.34
N GLY A 106 1.51 18.42 -3.65
CA GLY A 106 1.77 19.71 -4.28
C GLY A 106 0.47 20.34 -4.80
N LYS A 107 0.04 21.46 -4.23
CA LYS A 107 -1.15 22.17 -4.69
C LYS A 107 -0.78 23.15 -5.79
N VAL A 108 -1.43 23.05 -6.95
CA VAL A 108 -1.22 23.94 -8.10
C VAL A 108 -2.52 24.66 -8.43
N ASP A 109 -2.56 25.95 -8.15
CA ASP A 109 -3.62 26.83 -8.65
C ASP A 109 -3.38 27.09 -10.15
N VAL A 110 -4.31 26.64 -11.00
CA VAL A 110 -4.20 26.79 -12.47
C VAL A 110 -4.42 28.21 -12.96
N ASP A 111 -5.16 29.05 -12.21
CA ASP A 111 -5.38 30.45 -12.57
C ASP A 111 -4.12 31.28 -12.30
N ALA A 112 -3.42 30.98 -11.20
CA ALA A 112 -2.16 31.62 -10.85
C ALA A 112 -0.96 31.08 -11.66
N ASN A 113 -1.03 29.84 -12.17
CA ASN A 113 0.08 29.15 -12.84
C ASN A 113 -0.30 28.58 -14.23
N PRO A 114 -0.80 29.41 -15.17
CA PRO A 114 -1.34 28.92 -16.43
C PRO A 114 -0.28 28.28 -17.35
N ARG A 115 1.00 28.70 -17.27
CA ARG A 115 2.05 28.09 -18.10
C ARG A 115 2.41 26.70 -17.59
N LEU A 116 2.44 26.52 -16.27
CA LEU A 116 2.66 25.21 -15.66
C LEU A 116 1.52 24.25 -16.01
N ALA A 117 0.27 24.70 -15.88
CA ALA A 117 -0.91 23.91 -16.27
C ALA A 117 -0.86 23.51 -17.76
N GLN A 118 -0.46 24.44 -18.65
CA GLN A 118 -0.30 24.15 -20.07
C GLN A 118 0.83 23.14 -20.34
N ALA A 119 1.99 23.29 -19.68
CA ALA A 119 3.14 22.41 -19.86
C ALA A 119 2.81 20.96 -19.44
N LEU A 120 2.03 20.81 -18.37
CA LEU A 120 1.56 19.52 -17.86
C LEU A 120 0.28 19.03 -18.54
N ARG A 121 -0.18 19.74 -19.58
CA ARG A 121 -1.33 19.40 -20.42
C ARG A 121 -2.63 19.22 -19.62
N VAL A 122 -2.86 20.06 -18.61
CA VAL A 122 -4.11 20.08 -17.85
C VAL A 122 -5.24 20.54 -18.77
N GLN A 123 -6.20 19.65 -19.06
CA GLN A 123 -7.35 19.93 -19.93
C GLN A 123 -8.65 20.20 -19.15
N GLY A 124 -8.65 19.90 -17.86
CA GLY A 124 -9.79 20.12 -16.96
C GLY A 124 -9.37 19.88 -15.52
N ILE A 125 -10.09 20.50 -14.58
CA ILE A 125 -9.86 20.38 -13.14
C ILE A 125 -11.08 19.80 -12.43
N PRO A 126 -10.92 19.07 -11.31
CA PRO A 126 -9.63 18.70 -10.69
C PRO A 126 -8.86 17.69 -11.54
N MET A 127 -7.54 17.83 -11.58
CA MET A 127 -6.63 16.85 -12.17
C MET A 127 -5.53 16.54 -11.16
N VAL A 128 -5.16 15.27 -11.07
CA VAL A 128 -4.06 14.82 -10.22
C VAL A 128 -3.01 14.16 -11.08
N VAL A 129 -1.74 14.46 -10.82
CA VAL A 129 -0.58 13.88 -11.52
C VAL A 129 0.52 13.62 -10.51
N ALA A 130 1.23 12.50 -10.63
CA ALA A 130 2.37 12.23 -9.75
C ALA A 130 3.70 12.54 -10.45
N VAL A 131 4.69 12.95 -9.66
CA VAL A 131 6.08 13.09 -10.05
C VAL A 131 6.91 12.15 -9.20
N VAL A 132 7.63 11.26 -9.87
CA VAL A 132 8.43 10.21 -9.23
C VAL A 132 9.78 10.13 -9.93
N GLY A 133 10.88 10.31 -9.21
CA GLY A 133 12.21 10.27 -9.81
C GLY A 133 12.41 11.32 -10.91
N GLY A 134 11.77 12.49 -10.78
CA GLY A 134 11.77 13.55 -11.78
C GLY A 134 10.93 13.24 -13.04
N GLN A 135 10.17 12.15 -13.05
CA GLN A 135 9.32 11.75 -14.17
C GLN A 135 7.85 11.93 -13.82
N LEU A 136 7.04 12.38 -14.79
CA LEU A 136 5.60 12.46 -14.65
C LEU A 136 4.99 11.08 -14.82
N VAL A 137 4.18 10.68 -13.84
CA VAL A 137 3.38 9.47 -13.85
C VAL A 137 1.93 9.87 -14.10
N GLU A 138 1.27 9.13 -14.98
CA GLU A 138 -0.13 9.35 -15.30
C GLU A 138 -0.98 9.34 -14.03
N GLY A 139 -1.91 10.29 -13.93
CA GLY A 139 -2.85 10.36 -12.82
C GLY A 139 -4.29 10.31 -13.33
N PHE A 140 -5.17 11.08 -12.71
CA PHE A 140 -6.60 11.04 -13.01
C PHE A 140 -7.21 12.44 -13.11
N THR A 141 -8.39 12.52 -13.73
CA THR A 141 -9.18 13.74 -13.80
C THR A 141 -10.54 13.49 -13.14
N GLY A 142 -11.02 14.47 -12.39
CA GLY A 142 -12.29 14.41 -11.68
C GLY A 142 -12.14 13.93 -10.23
N VAL A 143 -13.29 13.75 -9.57
CA VAL A 143 -13.35 13.30 -8.18
C VAL A 143 -13.49 11.79 -8.14
N LEU A 144 -12.60 11.13 -7.41
CA LEU A 144 -12.66 9.69 -7.16
C LEU A 144 -13.02 9.40 -5.69
N PRO A 145 -13.62 8.23 -5.40
CA PRO A 145 -13.77 7.75 -4.03
C PRO A 145 -12.42 7.59 -3.30
N GLU A 146 -12.38 7.86 -1.99
CA GLU A 146 -11.15 7.82 -1.17
C GLU A 146 -10.37 6.50 -1.32
N ASN A 147 -11.05 5.36 -1.41
CA ASN A 147 -10.39 4.06 -1.59
C ASN A 147 -9.65 3.93 -2.93
N GLN A 148 -10.16 4.54 -4.00
CA GLN A 148 -9.46 4.57 -5.30
C GLN A 148 -8.27 5.53 -5.25
N ILE A 149 -8.40 6.65 -4.51
CA ILE A 149 -7.29 7.59 -4.32
C ILE A 149 -6.16 6.93 -3.53
N ARG A 150 -6.47 6.16 -2.47
CA ARG A 150 -5.47 5.36 -1.74
C ARG A 150 -4.75 4.38 -2.65
N GLN A 151 -5.47 3.61 -3.47
CA GLN A 151 -4.88 2.69 -4.43
C GLN A 151 -3.95 3.40 -5.44
N TYR A 152 -4.32 4.60 -5.88
CA TYR A 152 -3.47 5.43 -6.74
C TYR A 152 -2.18 5.85 -6.02
N VAL A 153 -2.29 6.37 -4.79
CA VAL A 153 -1.14 6.76 -3.95
C VAL A 153 -0.20 5.56 -3.74
N ASP A 154 -0.74 4.39 -3.40
CA ASP A 154 0.06 3.16 -3.23
C ASP A 154 0.81 2.77 -4.50
N ALA A 155 0.16 2.90 -5.66
CA ALA A 155 0.79 2.63 -6.96
C ALA A 155 1.92 3.61 -7.27
N VAL A 156 1.74 4.90 -6.95
CA VAL A 156 2.77 5.95 -7.12
C VAL A 156 3.97 5.69 -6.22
N LEU A 157 3.73 5.35 -4.96
CA LEU A 157 4.77 5.02 -3.97
C LEU A 157 5.59 3.81 -4.43
N LYS A 158 4.91 2.76 -4.87
CA LYS A 158 5.55 1.55 -5.44
C LYS A 158 6.39 1.88 -6.67
N ALA A 159 5.90 2.74 -7.56
CA ALA A 159 6.66 3.20 -8.73
C ALA A 159 7.93 3.99 -8.35
N GLY A 160 7.91 4.68 -7.20
CA GLY A 160 9.06 5.41 -6.66
C GLY A 160 10.09 4.55 -5.92
N GLY A 161 9.88 3.24 -5.84
CA GLY A 161 10.71 2.37 -5.00
C GLY A 161 10.57 2.69 -3.50
N VAL A 162 9.56 3.47 -3.13
CA VAL A 162 9.21 3.79 -1.75
C VAL A 162 8.17 2.77 -1.31
N SER A 163 8.59 1.77 -0.54
CA SER A 163 7.65 0.87 0.14
C SER A 163 7.17 1.56 1.40
N VAL A 164 6.04 2.25 1.31
CA VAL A 164 5.30 2.68 2.50
C VAL A 164 4.52 1.45 2.93
N ALA A 165 4.79 0.94 4.14
CA ALA A 165 3.83 0.07 4.78
C ALA A 165 2.50 0.83 4.79
N PRO A 166 1.36 0.22 4.39
CA PRO A 166 0.08 0.91 4.40
C PRO A 166 -0.06 1.60 5.75
N THR A 167 -0.59 2.83 5.80
CA THR A 167 -0.94 3.43 7.10
C THR A 167 -1.84 2.45 7.82
N GLU A 168 -1.26 1.74 8.79
CA GLU A 168 -1.95 0.78 9.62
C GLU A 168 -3.08 1.55 10.27
N ASP A 169 -4.32 1.08 10.06
CA ASP A 169 -5.43 1.51 10.90
C ASP A 169 -4.93 1.41 12.35
N PRO A 170 -4.97 2.48 13.17
CA PRO A 170 -4.46 2.42 14.53
C PRO A 170 -5.11 1.30 15.35
N ARG A 171 -6.31 0.84 14.96
CA ARG A 171 -6.98 -0.34 15.54
C ARG A 171 -6.23 -1.64 15.19
N LEU A 172 -5.75 -1.79 13.96
CA LEU A 172 -4.91 -2.92 13.53
C LEU A 172 -3.58 -2.92 14.27
N GLY A 173 -2.89 -1.78 14.35
CA GLY A 173 -1.61 -1.69 15.05
C GLY A 173 -1.70 -2.17 16.51
N ALA A 174 -2.74 -1.76 17.25
CA ALA A 174 -2.96 -2.24 18.62
C ALA A 174 -3.27 -3.75 18.70
N ALA A 175 -3.95 -4.32 17.70
CA ALA A 175 -4.22 -5.76 17.64
C ALA A 175 -2.96 -6.56 17.30
N ASP A 176 -2.16 -6.06 16.35
CA ASP A 176 -0.89 -6.64 15.92
C ASP A 176 0.14 -6.61 17.06
N ASP A 177 0.22 -5.51 17.82
CA ASP A 177 1.07 -5.40 19.01
C ASP A 177 0.71 -6.46 20.08
N ALA A 178 -0.59 -6.67 20.33
CA ALA A 178 -1.06 -7.69 21.25
C ALA A 178 -0.66 -9.10 20.77
N LEU A 179 -0.85 -9.39 19.47
CA LEU A 179 -0.45 -10.65 18.85
C LEU A 179 1.07 -10.88 18.97
N MET A 180 1.88 -9.87 18.66
CA MET A 180 3.34 -9.93 18.75
C MET A 180 3.85 -10.13 20.18
N SER A 181 3.15 -9.56 21.16
CA SER A 181 3.46 -9.77 22.58
C SER A 181 3.04 -11.15 23.12
N GLY A 182 2.31 -11.93 22.32
CA GLY A 182 1.75 -13.23 22.71
C GLY A 182 0.46 -13.14 23.53
N ASP A 183 -0.11 -11.95 23.70
CA ASP A 183 -1.42 -11.76 24.33
C ASP A 183 -2.54 -12.08 23.33
N LEU A 184 -2.76 -13.38 23.14
CA LEU A 184 -3.74 -13.91 22.19
C LEU A 184 -5.18 -13.57 22.56
N ASP A 185 -5.48 -13.33 23.84
CA ASP A 185 -6.83 -12.95 24.29
C ASP A 185 -7.14 -11.51 23.88
N THR A 186 -6.21 -10.57 24.15
CA THR A 186 -6.36 -9.17 23.75
C THR A 186 -6.37 -9.02 22.22
N ALA A 187 -5.50 -9.74 21.51
CA ALA A 187 -5.46 -9.71 20.04
C ALA A 187 -6.78 -10.19 19.42
N GLU A 188 -7.35 -11.29 19.91
CA GLU A 188 -8.63 -11.83 19.43
C GLU A 188 -9.77 -10.84 19.58
N GLU A 189 -9.88 -10.20 20.76
CA GLU A 189 -10.91 -9.20 21.03
C GLU A 189 -10.78 -8.01 20.07
N ALA A 190 -9.54 -7.52 19.88
CA ALA A 190 -9.26 -6.39 19.01
C ALA A 190 -9.61 -6.68 17.53
N TYR A 191 -9.14 -7.80 16.96
CA TYR A 191 -9.49 -8.15 15.58
C TYR A 191 -10.98 -8.40 15.39
N ARG A 192 -11.66 -9.06 16.34
CA ARG A 192 -13.11 -9.26 16.26
C ARG A 192 -13.88 -7.95 16.29
N LYS A 193 -13.44 -6.99 17.11
CA LYS A 193 -14.03 -5.66 17.14
C LYS A 193 -13.88 -4.95 15.79
N ILE A 194 -12.69 -5.01 15.20
CA ILE A 194 -12.44 -4.44 13.86
C ILE A 194 -13.37 -5.09 12.82
N LEU A 195 -13.48 -6.42 12.81
CA LEU A 195 -14.35 -7.14 11.88
C LEU A 195 -15.85 -6.88 12.10
N ALA A 196 -16.27 -6.60 13.34
CA ALA A 196 -17.65 -6.20 13.62
C ALA A 196 -17.98 -4.83 13.03
N GLU A 197 -17.02 -3.90 13.03
CA GLU A 197 -17.17 -2.55 12.47
C GLU A 197 -16.88 -2.52 10.95
N SER A 198 -16.01 -3.40 10.47
CA SER A 198 -15.54 -3.46 9.09
C SER A 198 -15.34 -4.92 8.66
N PRO A 199 -16.43 -5.63 8.29
CA PRO A 199 -16.37 -7.06 7.94
C PRO A 199 -15.50 -7.40 6.72
N ALA A 200 -15.15 -6.40 5.90
CA ALA A 200 -14.29 -6.56 4.73
C ALA A 200 -12.81 -6.27 5.03
N GLU A 201 -12.44 -6.04 6.30
CA GLU A 201 -11.07 -5.75 6.70
C GLU A 201 -10.21 -7.03 6.68
N ARG A 202 -9.55 -7.26 5.55
CA ARG A 202 -8.78 -8.49 5.31
C ARG A 202 -7.60 -8.66 6.26
N ALA A 203 -6.97 -7.57 6.68
CA ALA A 203 -5.85 -7.64 7.62
C ALA A 203 -6.32 -8.17 8.98
N ALA A 204 -7.48 -7.72 9.46
CA ALA A 204 -8.08 -8.21 10.70
C ALA A 204 -8.53 -9.67 10.58
N GLU A 205 -9.04 -10.09 9.42
CA GLU A 205 -9.40 -11.50 9.17
C GLU A 205 -8.15 -12.41 9.24
N ALA A 206 -7.06 -12.00 8.60
CA ALA A 206 -5.79 -12.73 8.63
C ALA A 206 -5.19 -12.77 10.05
N GLY A 207 -5.19 -11.65 10.76
CA GLY A 207 -4.71 -11.56 12.14
C GLY A 207 -5.50 -12.44 13.10
N LEU A 208 -6.84 -12.46 12.99
CA LEU A 208 -7.69 -13.36 13.77
C LEU A 208 -7.39 -14.84 13.46
N ALA A 209 -7.23 -15.20 12.19
CA ALA A 209 -6.85 -16.56 11.80
C ALA A 209 -5.47 -16.96 12.37
N GLN A 210 -4.54 -16.01 12.47
CA GLN A 210 -3.22 -16.23 13.07
C GLN A 210 -3.30 -16.42 14.59
N VAL A 211 -4.13 -15.66 15.29
CA VAL A 211 -4.42 -15.89 16.72
C VAL A 211 -4.96 -17.30 16.94
N GLU A 212 -5.95 -17.72 16.15
CA GLU A 212 -6.52 -19.07 16.25
C GLU A 212 -5.48 -20.16 15.97
N LEU A 213 -4.58 -19.94 15.01
CA LEU A 213 -3.46 -20.84 14.72
C LEU A 213 -2.53 -20.97 15.94
N PHE A 214 -2.11 -19.86 16.53
CA PHE A 214 -1.24 -19.90 17.72
C PHE A 214 -1.91 -20.56 18.91
N ARG A 215 -3.21 -20.37 19.11
CA ARG A 215 -3.97 -21.09 20.15
C ARG A 215 -3.98 -22.61 19.93
N ARG A 216 -4.14 -23.08 18.69
CA ARG A 216 -4.18 -24.52 18.39
C ARG A 216 -2.86 -25.22 18.65
N ILE A 217 -1.74 -24.53 18.42
CA ILE A 217 -0.40 -25.10 18.67
C ILE A 217 0.11 -24.82 20.09
N ALA A 218 -0.59 -24.02 20.89
CA ALA A 218 -0.17 -23.68 22.24
C ALA A 218 -0.02 -24.94 23.10
N GLY A 219 1.20 -25.17 23.62
CA GLY A 219 1.52 -26.34 24.44
C GLY A 219 1.69 -27.66 23.68
N ALA A 220 1.61 -27.65 22.34
CA ALA A 220 1.94 -28.82 21.53
C ALA A 220 3.46 -29.00 21.43
N ASP A 221 3.92 -30.25 21.42
CA ASP A 221 5.29 -30.60 21.04
C ASP A 221 5.35 -30.73 19.50
N PRO A 222 6.12 -29.85 18.81
CA PRO A 222 6.21 -29.85 17.36
C PRO A 222 6.63 -31.19 16.76
N GLN A 223 7.67 -31.83 17.33
CA GLN A 223 8.17 -33.09 16.81
C GLN A 223 7.18 -34.23 17.07
N ALA A 224 6.60 -34.28 18.26
CA ALA A 224 5.64 -35.35 18.61
C ALA A 224 4.37 -35.26 17.77
N ALA A 225 3.86 -34.06 17.50
CA ALA A 225 2.66 -33.85 16.69
C ALA A 225 2.87 -34.28 15.24
N VAL A 226 4.00 -33.91 14.61
CA VAL A 226 4.34 -34.34 13.25
C VAL A 226 4.54 -35.86 13.20
N ALA A 227 5.28 -36.43 14.15
CA ALA A 227 5.49 -37.88 14.22
C ALA A 227 4.18 -38.67 14.41
N LYS A 228 3.25 -38.14 15.21
CA LYS A 228 1.91 -38.74 15.38
C LYS A 228 1.14 -38.75 14.05
N ALA A 229 1.16 -37.64 13.32
CA ALA A 229 0.51 -37.54 12.02
C ALA A 229 1.14 -38.45 10.96
N GLU A 230 2.45 -38.72 11.04
CA GLU A 230 3.11 -39.69 10.16
C GLU A 230 2.78 -41.14 10.51
N ALA A 231 2.66 -41.44 11.81
CA ALA A 231 2.33 -42.78 12.30
C ALA A 231 0.87 -43.16 12.00
N ASP A 232 -0.05 -42.20 12.00
CA ASP A 232 -1.47 -42.41 11.71
C ASP A 232 -1.99 -41.39 10.66
N PRO A 233 -1.90 -41.74 9.36
CA PRO A 233 -2.40 -40.90 8.28
C PRO A 233 -3.92 -40.62 8.31
N ASP A 234 -4.70 -41.43 9.03
CA ASP A 234 -6.16 -41.31 9.09
C ASP A 234 -6.65 -40.55 10.33
N ASP A 235 -5.77 -40.31 11.32
CA ASP A 235 -6.03 -39.38 12.44
C ASP A 235 -6.06 -37.93 11.94
N LEU A 236 -7.25 -37.44 11.57
CA LEU A 236 -7.47 -36.08 11.10
C LEU A 236 -7.01 -35.02 12.11
N ALA A 237 -7.20 -35.25 13.40
CA ALA A 237 -6.77 -34.30 14.43
C ALA A 237 -5.24 -34.18 14.45
N ALA A 238 -4.52 -35.29 14.32
CA ALA A 238 -3.07 -35.29 14.17
C ALA A 238 -2.63 -34.59 12.88
N GLN A 239 -3.30 -34.84 11.74
CA GLN A 239 -2.98 -34.17 10.48
C GLN A 239 -3.15 -32.64 10.57
N ARG A 240 -4.21 -32.17 11.23
CA ARG A 240 -4.50 -30.74 11.42
C ARG A 240 -3.44 -30.08 12.30
N LEU A 241 -3.12 -30.67 13.45
CA LEU A 241 -2.11 -30.13 14.36
C LEU A 241 -0.72 -30.11 13.69
N ALA A 242 -0.35 -31.16 12.96
CA ALA A 242 0.90 -31.19 12.21
C ALA A 242 0.95 -30.11 11.12
N ALA A 243 -0.16 -29.89 10.40
CA ALA A 243 -0.25 -28.82 9.40
C ALA A 243 -0.11 -27.42 10.03
N ASP A 244 -0.76 -27.18 11.18
CA ASP A 244 -0.62 -25.94 11.93
C ASP A 244 0.86 -25.68 12.33
N ILE A 245 1.55 -26.70 12.84
CA ILE A 245 2.98 -26.62 13.21
C ILE A 245 3.86 -26.39 11.98
N GLU A 246 3.58 -27.07 10.87
CA GLU A 246 4.30 -26.91 9.61
C GLU A 246 4.16 -25.47 9.08
N VAL A 247 2.97 -24.87 9.11
CA VAL A 247 2.78 -23.45 8.74
C VAL A 247 3.62 -22.52 9.60
N VAL A 248 3.54 -22.66 10.94
CA VAL A 248 4.32 -21.81 11.85
C VAL A 248 5.84 -22.03 11.71
N SER A 249 6.24 -23.22 11.26
CA SER A 249 7.64 -23.56 10.98
C SER A 249 8.12 -23.12 9.58
N GLY A 250 7.30 -22.39 8.82
CA GLY A 250 7.63 -21.92 7.46
C GLY A 250 7.51 -23.01 6.37
N GLN A 251 6.87 -24.13 6.66
CA GLN A 251 6.68 -25.29 5.78
C GLN A 251 5.25 -25.33 5.23
N ALA A 252 4.73 -24.18 4.79
CA ALA A 252 3.33 -24.05 4.37
C ALA A 252 2.93 -24.99 3.21
N GLU A 253 3.81 -25.19 2.22
CA GLU A 253 3.57 -26.13 1.12
C GLU A 253 3.31 -27.57 1.61
N GLN A 254 4.09 -28.00 2.61
CA GLN A 254 3.95 -29.32 3.23
C GLN A 254 2.64 -29.42 4.01
N ALA A 255 2.31 -28.40 4.81
CA ALA A 255 1.05 -28.31 5.53
C ALA A 255 -0.16 -28.41 4.60
N TYR A 256 -0.13 -27.68 3.49
CA TYR A 256 -1.20 -27.68 2.51
C TYR A 256 -1.33 -29.03 1.81
N ALA A 257 -0.21 -29.64 1.40
CA ALA A 257 -0.20 -30.97 0.82
C ALA A 257 -0.76 -32.02 1.79
N ARG A 258 -0.42 -31.92 3.08
CA ARG A 258 -0.93 -32.80 4.15
C ARG A 258 -2.45 -32.74 4.25
N LEU A 259 -3.02 -31.54 4.33
CA LEU A 259 -4.48 -31.38 4.44
C LEU A 259 -5.21 -31.73 3.15
N VAL A 260 -4.64 -31.45 1.97
CA VAL A 260 -5.19 -31.94 0.69
C VAL A 260 -5.22 -33.47 0.67
N ALA A 261 -4.19 -34.14 1.17
CA ALA A 261 -4.16 -35.59 1.26
C ALA A 261 -5.19 -36.12 2.27
N ALA A 262 -5.37 -35.44 3.40
CA ALA A 262 -6.44 -35.76 4.37
C ALA A 262 -7.84 -35.61 3.74
N VAL A 263 -8.10 -34.56 2.95
CA VAL A 263 -9.36 -34.38 2.19
C VAL A 263 -9.61 -35.51 1.18
N ARG A 264 -8.55 -36.11 0.60
CA ARG A 264 -8.69 -37.24 -0.34
C ARG A 264 -9.01 -38.56 0.36
N ARG A 265 -8.49 -38.78 1.58
CA ARG A 265 -8.70 -40.01 2.36
C ARG A 265 -10.02 -40.01 3.13
N SER A 266 -10.49 -38.83 3.54
CA SER A 266 -11.69 -38.67 4.36
C SER A 266 -12.98 -38.55 3.53
N SER A 267 -14.11 -38.72 4.21
CA SER A 267 -15.46 -38.54 3.64
C SER A 267 -16.40 -37.91 4.66
N GLY A 268 -17.55 -37.40 4.22
CA GLY A 268 -18.53 -36.79 5.12
C GLY A 268 -17.97 -35.59 5.90
N GLU A 269 -18.24 -35.58 7.21
CA GLU A 269 -17.87 -34.49 8.12
C GLU A 269 -16.35 -34.29 8.21
N ASP A 270 -15.57 -35.37 8.29
CA ASP A 270 -14.10 -35.31 8.35
C ASP A 270 -13.50 -34.62 7.12
N ARG A 271 -14.07 -34.87 5.94
CA ARG A 271 -13.63 -34.21 4.69
C ARG A 271 -13.93 -32.73 4.71
N ASP A 272 -15.08 -32.35 5.25
CA ASP A 272 -15.47 -30.96 5.41
C ASP A 272 -14.61 -30.25 6.45
N GLU A 273 -14.27 -30.90 7.56
CA GLU A 273 -13.34 -30.38 8.55
C GLU A 273 -11.94 -30.15 7.99
N ALA A 274 -11.37 -31.15 7.29
CA ALA A 274 -10.06 -31.05 6.66
C ALA A 274 -10.01 -29.88 5.66
N ARG A 275 -11.07 -29.74 4.85
CA ARG A 275 -11.23 -28.63 3.90
C ARG A 275 -11.30 -27.28 4.61
N LYS A 276 -12.16 -27.13 5.61
CA LYS A 276 -12.33 -25.87 6.36
C LYS A 276 -11.02 -25.46 7.03
N HIS A 277 -10.29 -26.42 7.59
CA HIS A 277 -9.02 -26.17 8.22
C HIS A 277 -7.96 -25.69 7.21
N LEU A 278 -7.88 -26.32 6.03
CA LEU A 278 -7.01 -25.84 4.94
C LEU A 278 -7.34 -24.41 4.51
N LEU A 279 -8.63 -24.06 4.42
CA LEU A 279 -9.06 -22.70 4.09
C LEU A 279 -8.64 -21.69 5.17
N SER A 280 -8.74 -22.05 6.46
CA SER A 280 -8.25 -21.17 7.54
C SER A 280 -6.75 -20.90 7.43
N LEU A 281 -5.94 -21.89 7.03
CA LEU A 281 -4.50 -21.68 6.82
C LEU A 281 -4.19 -20.84 5.58
N PHE A 282 -5.06 -20.83 4.57
CA PHE A 282 -4.95 -19.88 3.46
C PHE A 282 -5.26 -18.45 3.89
N THR A 283 -6.20 -18.26 4.83
CA THR A 283 -6.50 -16.93 5.38
C THR A 283 -5.30 -16.36 6.12
N VAL A 284 -4.55 -17.18 6.87
CA VAL A 284 -3.30 -16.77 7.54
C VAL A 284 -2.24 -16.29 6.54
N ALA A 285 -2.04 -17.01 5.44
CA ALA A 285 -1.05 -16.64 4.42
C ALA A 285 -1.49 -15.46 3.52
N GLY A 286 -2.81 -15.27 3.39
CA GLY A 286 -3.38 -14.27 2.50
C GLY A 286 -3.55 -14.77 1.05
N PRO A 287 -4.32 -14.03 0.22
CA PRO A 287 -4.71 -14.47 -1.12
C PRO A 287 -3.58 -14.44 -2.17
N ASP A 288 -2.52 -13.67 -1.92
CA ASP A 288 -1.42 -13.44 -2.86
C ASP A 288 -0.24 -14.42 -2.67
N ASP A 289 -0.33 -15.31 -1.67
CA ASP A 289 0.70 -16.31 -1.43
C ASP A 289 0.73 -17.37 -2.56
N PRO A 290 1.89 -17.59 -3.21
CA PRO A 290 2.00 -18.54 -4.32
C PRO A 290 1.68 -19.99 -3.93
N ALA A 291 2.01 -20.42 -2.70
CA ALA A 291 1.72 -21.75 -2.21
C ALA A 291 0.21 -21.99 -2.07
N VAL A 292 -0.56 -20.94 -1.73
CA VAL A 292 -2.03 -21.00 -1.68
C VAL A 292 -2.62 -21.27 -3.06
N ALA A 293 -2.07 -20.66 -4.12
CA ALA A 293 -2.56 -20.86 -5.48
C ALA A 293 -2.42 -22.31 -5.98
N ASP A 294 -1.27 -22.94 -5.71
CA ASP A 294 -1.04 -24.36 -6.02
C ASP A 294 -1.95 -25.28 -5.18
N ALA A 295 -2.07 -25.00 -3.88
CA ALA A 295 -2.88 -25.79 -2.98
C ALA A 295 -4.37 -25.73 -3.30
N ARG A 296 -4.91 -24.56 -3.71
CA ARG A 296 -6.30 -24.42 -4.18
C ARG A 296 -6.59 -25.31 -5.39
N ARG A 297 -5.68 -25.36 -6.36
CA ARG A 297 -5.79 -26.27 -7.53
C ARG A 297 -5.76 -27.74 -7.10
N ALA A 298 -4.90 -28.10 -6.16
CA ALA A 298 -4.81 -29.46 -5.64
C ALA A 298 -6.05 -29.89 -4.84
N LEU A 299 -6.64 -28.96 -4.06
CA LEU A 299 -7.88 -29.15 -3.33
C LEU A 299 -9.07 -29.34 -4.27
N ALA A 300 -9.19 -28.53 -5.34
CA ALA A 300 -10.26 -28.69 -6.32
C ALA A 300 -10.26 -30.10 -6.95
N ARG A 301 -9.08 -30.61 -7.32
CA ARG A 301 -8.90 -31.99 -7.83
C ARG A 301 -9.13 -33.09 -6.77
N ALA A 302 -9.05 -32.74 -5.49
CA ALA A 302 -9.36 -33.68 -4.41
C ALA A 302 -10.87 -33.73 -4.12
N LEU A 303 -11.61 -32.69 -4.51
CA LEU A 303 -13.05 -32.56 -4.26
C LEU A 303 -13.92 -33.20 -5.36
N PHE A 304 -13.46 -33.14 -6.61
CA PHE A 304 -14.15 -33.58 -7.83
C PHE A 304 -13.29 -34.56 -8.63
#